data_AF-A0AA40P351-F1
#
_entry.id   AF-A0AA40P351-F1
#
_cell.length_a   1.000
_cell.length_b   1.000
_cell.length_c   1.000
_cell.angle_alpha   90.00
_cell.angle_beta   90.00
_cell.angle_gamma   90.00
#
_symmetry.space_group_name_H-M   'P 1'
#
loop_
_entity.id
_entity.type
_entity.pdbx_description
1 polymer ?
#
loop_
_entity_poly.entity_id
_entity_poly.type
_entity_poly.pdbx_seq_one_letter_code
_entity_poly.pdbx_strand_id
1 'polypeptide(L)' 'MKDRPHVQAMADYFRTDPAYAAELLAEVRSDGDQDELAILLRQMDEAFVIDYKLPGSASVEQP' A
#
# COMPACT_ATOMS: atom_id res chain seq x y z
N MET A 1 -5.26 -17.66 -0.82
CA MET A 1 -4.57 -16.88 0.23
C MET A 1 -3.06 -17.03 0.05
N LYS A 2 -2.44 -16.23 -0.83
CA LYS A 2 -0.97 -16.12 -0.96
C LYS A 2 -0.49 -14.67 -1.11
N ASP A 3 -1.39 -13.73 -1.38
CA ASP A 3 -1.00 -12.35 -1.76
C ASP A 3 -0.85 -11.41 -0.57
N ARG A 4 -1.57 -11.62 0.54
CA ARG A 4 -1.44 -10.78 1.75
C ARG A 4 0.00 -10.67 2.29
N PRO A 5 0.75 -11.76 2.51
CA PRO A 5 2.14 -11.63 2.97
C PRO A 5 3.06 -10.99 1.92
N HIS A 6 2.73 -11.11 0.62
CA HIS A 6 3.48 -10.46 -0.45
C HIS A 6 3.27 -8.94 -0.46
N VAL A 7 2.03 -8.48 -0.20
CA VAL A 7 1.72 -7.05 -0.13
C VAL A 7 2.45 -6.38 1.05
N GLN A 8 2.44 -6.98 2.23
CA GLN A 8 3.14 -6.45 3.41
C GLN A 8 4.65 -6.34 3.19
N ALA A 9 5.25 -7.39 2.60
CA ALA A 9 6.69 -7.41 2.34
C ALA A 9 7.12 -6.36 1.32
N MET A 10 6.34 -6.15 0.26
CA MET A 10 6.60 -5.10 -0.72
C MET A 10 6.37 -3.70 -0.11
N ALA A 11 5.37 -3.56 0.76
CA ALA A 11 5.14 -2.31 1.46
C ALA A 11 6.34 -1.90 2.33
N ASP A 12 6.91 -2.84 3.10
CA ASP A 12 8.13 -2.59 3.90
C ASP A 12 9.33 -2.23 3.01
N TYR A 13 9.45 -2.87 1.84
CA TYR A 13 10.49 -2.57 0.87
C TYR A 13 10.34 -1.15 0.31
N PHE A 14 9.13 -0.74 -0.08
CA PHE A 14 8.84 0.62 -0.57
C PHE A 14 9.05 1.69 0.50
N ARG A 15 8.78 1.39 1.78
CA ARG A 15 9.12 2.31 2.88
C ARG A 15 10.63 2.50 3.02
N THR A 16 11.41 1.46 2.72
CA THR A 16 12.88 1.48 2.81
C THR A 16 13.50 2.19 1.61
N ASP A 17 12.92 2.03 0.42
CA ASP A 17 13.34 2.70 -0.80
C ASP A 17 12.15 3.30 -1.58
N PRO A 18 11.73 4.53 -1.23
CA PRO A 18 10.66 5.22 -1.93
C PRO A 18 11.01 5.61 -3.38
N ALA A 19 12.29 5.72 -3.72
CA ALA A 19 12.72 6.06 -5.08
C ALA A 19 12.47 4.89 -6.02
N TYR A 20 12.85 3.67 -5.59
CA TYR A 20 12.52 2.44 -6.31
C TYR A 20 11.01 2.27 -6.53
N ALA A 21 10.21 2.55 -5.50
CA ALA A 21 8.75 2.49 -5.62
C ALA A 21 8.23 3.41 -6.75
N ALA A 22 8.75 4.64 -6.84
CA ALA A 22 8.37 5.60 -7.88
C ALA A 22 8.81 5.16 -9.29
N GLU A 23 10.01 4.58 -9.43
CA GLU A 23 10.51 4.04 -10.69
C GLU A 23 9.63 2.87 -11.17
N LEU A 24 9.32 1.93 -10.28
CA LEU A 24 8.45 0.79 -10.58
C LEU A 24 7.04 1.25 -10.99
N LEU A 25 6.50 2.29 -10.36
CA LEU A 25 5.22 2.88 -10.77
C LEU A 25 5.26 3.48 -12.17
N ALA A 26 6.36 4.12 -12.56
CA ALA A 26 6.51 4.67 -13.90
C ALA A 26 6.61 3.55 -14.95
N GLU A 27 7.32 2.47 -14.63
CA GLU A 27 7.48 1.30 -15.50
C GLU A 27 6.14 0.60 -15.74
N VAL A 28 5.42 0.21 -14.69
CA VAL A 28 4.14 -0.50 -14.80
C VAL A 28 3.08 0.35 -15.52
N ARG A 29 3.08 1.68 -15.30
CA ARG A 29 2.19 2.59 -16.05
C ARG A 29 2.53 2.67 -17.53
N SER A 30 3.80 2.48 -17.89
CA SER A 30 4.25 2.48 -19.29
C SER A 30 3.92 1.17 -20.00
N ASP A 31 4.01 0.03 -19.31
CA ASP A 31 3.67 -1.29 -19.87
C ASP A 31 2.14 -1.44 -20.07
N GLY A 32 1.36 -0.75 -19.24
CA GLY A 32 -0.09 -0.65 -19.40
C GLY A 32 -0.88 -1.80 -18.77
N ASP A 33 -0.20 -2.72 -18.07
CA ASP A 33 -0.83 -3.80 -17.31
C ASP A 33 -1.64 -3.24 -16.14
N GLN A 34 -2.97 -3.34 -16.25
CA GLN A 34 -3.90 -2.83 -15.25
C GLN A 34 -3.94 -3.70 -14.00
N ASP A 35 -3.68 -5.01 -14.12
CA ASP A 35 -3.69 -5.93 -12.99
C ASP A 35 -2.43 -5.71 -12.13
N GLU A 36 -1.28 -5.55 -12.76
CA GLU A 36 -0.02 -5.22 -12.08
C GLU A 36 -0.07 -3.84 -11.43
N LEU A 37 -0.62 -2.84 -12.13
CA LEU A 37 -0.82 -1.50 -11.55
C LEU A 37 -1.73 -1.55 -10.32
N ALA A 38 -2.81 -2.33 -10.35
CA ALA A 38 -3.72 -2.47 -9.21
C ALA A 38 -3.04 -3.14 -8.01
N ILE A 39 -2.14 -4.09 -8.24
CA ILE A 39 -1.36 -4.74 -7.18
C ILE A 39 -0.35 -3.75 -6.59
N LEU A 40 0.40 -3.03 -7.44
CA LEU A 40 1.41 -2.07 -7.02
C LEU A 40 0.79 -0.94 -6.19
N LEU A 41 -0.36 -0.41 -6.61
CA LEU A 41 -1.07 0.64 -5.86
C LEU A 41 -1.51 0.16 -4.47
N ARG A 42 -1.92 -1.11 -4.31
CA ARG A 42 -2.26 -1.67 -2.98
C ARG A 42 -1.05 -1.80 -2.08
N GLN A 43 0.10 -2.16 -2.63
CA GLN A 43 1.36 -2.23 -1.88
C GLN A 43 1.85 -0.85 -1.45
N MET A 44 1.67 0.17 -2.31
CA MET A 44 1.97 1.57 -1.98
C MET A 44 1.01 2.18 -0.96
N ASP A 45 -0.29 1.85 -1.05
CA ASP A 45 -1.28 2.26 -0.05
C ASP A 45 -0.90 1.71 1.32
N GLU A 46 -0.60 0.41 1.43
CA GLU A 46 -0.07 -0.16 2.66
C GLU A 46 1.22 0.56 3.10
N ALA A 47 2.18 0.78 2.19
CA ALA A 47 3.47 1.40 2.50
C ALA A 47 3.38 2.82 3.06
N PHE A 48 2.57 3.67 2.43
CA PHE A 48 2.60 5.12 2.65
C PHE A 48 1.33 5.67 3.32
N VAL A 49 0.24 4.90 3.35
CA VAL A 49 -1.01 5.29 3.98
C VAL A 49 -1.13 4.62 5.34
N ILE A 50 -0.37 5.15 6.29
CA ILE A 50 -0.58 4.84 7.71
C ILE A 50 -1.49 5.93 8.30
N ASP A 51 -2.64 5.48 8.80
CA ASP A 51 -3.62 6.16 9.67
C ASP A 51 -4.63 7.16 9.04
N TYR A 52 -5.72 6.64 8.47
CA TYR A 52 -7.07 7.20 8.71
C TYR A 52 -7.80 6.52 9.87
N LYS A 53 -7.07 5.94 10.84
CA LYS A 53 -7.67 5.70 12.16
C LYS A 53 -7.86 7.06 12.83
N LEU A 54 -8.99 7.69 12.51
CA LEU A 54 -9.51 8.83 13.25
C LEU A 54 -9.33 8.52 14.75
N PRO A 55 -8.60 9.33 15.54
CA PRO A 55 -8.65 9.24 17.00
C PRO A 55 -10.02 9.76 17.45
N GLY A 56 -11.08 8.97 17.23
CA GLY A 56 -12.46 9.44 17.39
C GLY A 56 -13.51 8.36 17.53
N SER A 57 -13.21 7.09 17.25
CA SER A 57 -14.05 5.97 17.67
C SER A 57 -13.50 5.37 18.96
N ALA A 58 -13.30 6.21 19.98
CA ALA A 58 -13.44 5.74 21.33
C ALA A 58 -14.89 5.24 21.43
N SER A 59 -15.06 3.94 21.63
CA SER A 59 -16.34 3.35 21.95
C SER A 59 -16.99 4.22 23.01
N VAL A 60 -18.08 4.88 22.62
CA VAL A 60 -19.02 5.46 23.56
C VAL A 60 -19.56 4.27 24.34
N GLU A 61 -18.97 4.00 25.50
CA GLU A 61 -19.59 3.17 26.52
C GLU A 61 -20.82 3.97 26.99
N GLN A 62 -21.95 3.67 26.36
CA GLN A 62 -23.27 4.14 26.76
C GLN A 62 -23.75 3.31 27.97
N PRO A 63 -24.53 3.92 28.88
CA PRO A 63 -24.60 3.58 30.31
C PRO A 63 -25.29 2.26 30.64
#